data_AF-A3QAK1-F1
#
_entry.id   AF-A3QAK1-F1
#
_cell.length_a   1.000
_cell.length_b   1.000
_cell.length_c   1.000
_cell.angle_alpha   90.00
_cell.angle_beta   90.00
_cell.angle_gamma   90.00
#
_symmetry.space_group_name_H-M   'P 1'
#
loop_
_entity.id
_entity.type
_entity.pdbx_description
1 polymer ?
#
loop_
_entity_poly.entity_id
_entity_poly.type
_entity_poly.pdbx_seq_one_letter_code
_entity_poly.pdbx_strand_id
1 'polypeptide(L)'
;MAVMLMRVLALTLVFALAGCGDDRPEKIAKFQQLAQARVDTLGQMLDNGEVRNANLLKQYADILASTKPDVAPLLQELSKDASSQGPMYASLKRRLQELGNESNFVDLDQQLDEAENLYQAADPSLYNDMLSDPVNVVADMSGGALARVNAISREADILANGGEDFGAGSQLVGNPAYGSWQTGSNGMSFWAWYGMYSMFSNLVRGPIYYDRWSSRRNYSYYNDVGRYRYTSPKQARTQNQTFERTKKQFNRQGKQFDSPYAKSRSGSTSLSRQSASTPKASTTGRATGGSKFRSNYSKNSNFRNSSSRTTRSVRRGK
;
A
#
# COMPACT_ATOMS: atom_id res chain seq x y z
N MET A 1 27.99 43.38 41.41
CA MET A 1 26.65 42.76 41.22
C MET A 1 26.21 42.71 39.75
N ALA A 2 26.39 43.77 38.95
CA ALA A 2 26.00 43.78 37.52
C ALA A 2 26.67 42.68 36.66
N VAL A 3 27.96 42.41 36.86
CA VAL A 3 28.71 41.36 36.12
C VAL A 3 28.21 39.94 36.43
N MET A 4 27.75 39.71 37.67
CA MET A 4 27.22 38.41 38.08
C MET A 4 25.82 38.18 37.51
N LEU A 5 24.99 39.23 37.48
CA LEU A 5 23.67 39.21 36.84
C LEU A 5 23.79 38.98 35.32
N MET A 6 24.76 39.60 34.66
CA MET A 6 25.03 39.42 33.22
C MET A 6 25.47 37.98 32.88
N ARG A 7 26.28 37.35 33.74
CA ARG A 7 26.70 35.95 33.59
C ARG A 7 25.56 34.97 33.80
N VAL A 8 24.69 35.22 34.78
CA VAL A 8 23.50 34.40 35.02
C VAL A 8 22.52 34.52 33.86
N LEU A 9 22.28 35.74 33.35
CA LEU A 9 21.40 35.98 32.20
C LEU A 9 21.92 35.28 30.93
N ALA A 10 23.22 35.35 30.67
CA ALA A 10 23.86 34.67 29.54
C ALA A 10 23.78 33.14 29.66
N LEU A 11 23.94 32.58 30.88
CA LEU A 11 23.79 31.14 31.11
C LEU A 11 22.34 30.68 30.88
N THR A 12 21.35 31.42 31.38
CA THR A 12 19.93 31.11 31.14
C THR A 12 19.53 31.24 29.68
N LEU A 13 20.14 32.16 28.92
CA LEU A 13 19.88 32.31 27.49
C LEU A 13 20.45 31.12 26.69
N VAL A 14 21.65 30.62 27.05
CA VAL A 14 22.25 29.43 26.45
C VAL A 14 21.44 28.15 26.76
N PHE A 15 20.93 28.02 28.00
CA PHE A 15 20.04 26.90 28.37
C PHE A 15 18.65 27.01 27.73
N ALA A 16 18.12 28.22 27.52
CA ALA A 16 16.84 28.42 26.83
C ALA A 16 16.93 28.15 25.32
N LEU A 17 18.11 28.36 24.71
CA LEU A 17 18.37 28.03 23.29
C LEU A 17 18.56 26.52 23.05
N ALA A 18 18.97 25.75 24.06
CA ALA A 18 19.10 24.29 23.97
C ALA A 18 17.76 23.53 24.08
N GLY A 19 16.67 24.21 24.44
CA GLY A 19 15.33 23.64 24.61
C GLY A 19 14.48 23.57 23.33
N CYS A 20 14.97 24.08 22.20
CA CYS A 20 14.32 23.93 20.89
C CYS A 20 14.90 22.70 20.17
N GLY A 21 14.86 21.54 20.83
CA GLY A 21 15.38 20.29 20.30
C GLY A 21 14.42 19.67 19.29
N ASP A 22 14.94 19.28 18.14
CA ASP A 22 14.21 18.47 17.16
C ASP A 22 13.88 17.10 17.76
N ASP A 23 12.60 16.79 17.95
CA ASP A 23 12.13 15.54 18.58
C ASP A 23 12.07 14.35 17.62
N ARG A 24 12.37 14.57 16.32
CA ARG A 24 12.29 13.52 15.28
C ARG A 24 13.26 12.36 15.50
N PRO A 25 14.54 12.55 15.87
CA PRO A 25 15.45 11.44 16.12
C PRO A 25 14.95 10.50 17.23
N GLU A 26 14.40 11.05 18.31
CA GLU A 26 13.82 10.25 19.40
C GLU A 26 12.59 9.46 18.94
N LYS A 27 11.72 10.08 18.14
CA LYS A 27 10.56 9.41 17.54
C LYS A 27 10.97 8.31 16.57
N ILE A 28 11.97 8.55 15.74
CA ILE A 28 12.51 7.55 14.81
C ILE A 28 13.01 6.35 15.59
N ALA A 29 13.85 6.56 16.61
CA ALA A 29 14.36 5.49 17.45
C ALA A 29 13.23 4.69 18.13
N LYS A 30 12.22 5.38 18.66
CA LYS A 30 11.04 4.75 19.27
C LYS A 30 10.26 3.90 18.26
N PHE A 31 9.92 4.45 17.10
CA PHE A 31 9.17 3.72 16.09
C PHE A 31 9.98 2.59 15.47
N GLN A 32 11.29 2.74 15.33
CA GLN A 32 12.18 1.67 14.89
C GLN A 32 12.14 0.48 15.85
N GLN A 33 12.24 0.72 17.16
CA GLN A 33 12.14 -0.35 18.17
C GLN A 33 10.75 -1.02 18.15
N LEU A 34 9.68 -0.23 18.08
CA LEU A 34 8.32 -0.74 18.03
C LEU A 34 8.04 -1.53 16.74
N ALA A 35 8.56 -1.05 15.61
CA ALA A 35 8.44 -1.72 14.32
C ALA A 35 9.21 -3.05 14.33
N GLN A 36 10.41 -3.10 14.92
CA GLN A 36 11.17 -4.35 15.07
C GLN A 36 10.39 -5.41 15.83
N ALA A 37 9.95 -5.10 17.06
CA ALA A 37 9.19 -6.05 17.87
C ALA A 37 7.92 -6.53 17.15
N ARG A 38 7.24 -5.62 16.43
CA ARG A 38 6.01 -5.95 15.71
C ARG A 38 6.26 -6.77 14.44
N VAL A 39 7.32 -6.48 13.68
CA VAL A 39 7.73 -7.30 12.52
C VAL A 39 8.06 -8.71 13.00
N ASP A 40 8.83 -8.87 14.07
CA ASP A 40 9.18 -10.19 14.59
C ASP A 40 7.94 -10.96 15.05
N THR A 41 7.03 -10.29 15.76
CA THR A 41 5.73 -10.88 16.17
C THR A 41 4.91 -11.30 14.95
N LEU A 42 4.80 -10.44 13.94
CA LEU A 42 4.08 -10.76 12.69
C LEU A 42 4.69 -11.98 12.00
N GLY A 43 6.02 -12.10 11.96
CA GLY A 43 6.70 -13.27 11.41
C GLY A 43 6.31 -14.56 12.12
N GLN A 44 6.32 -14.55 13.45
CA GLN A 44 5.87 -15.68 14.26
C GLN A 44 4.39 -16.02 14.01
N MET A 45 3.51 -15.02 13.96
CA MET A 45 2.09 -15.22 13.67
C MET A 45 1.86 -15.82 12.28
N LEU A 46 2.63 -15.42 11.27
CA LEU A 46 2.56 -15.99 9.93
C LEU A 46 3.01 -17.46 9.93
N ASP A 47 4.13 -17.76 10.58
CA ASP A 47 4.70 -19.10 10.63
C ASP A 47 3.84 -20.07 11.47
N ASN A 48 3.21 -19.57 12.55
CA ASN A 48 2.28 -20.32 13.39
C ASN A 48 0.88 -20.48 12.77
N GLY A 49 0.59 -19.82 11.63
CA GLY A 49 -0.73 -19.88 11.01
C GLY A 49 -1.81 -19.13 11.81
N GLU A 50 -1.47 -18.00 12.42
CA GLU A 50 -2.41 -17.16 13.18
C GLU A 50 -3.03 -16.05 12.32
N VAL A 51 -2.53 -15.84 11.09
CA VAL A 51 -3.05 -14.85 10.14
C VAL A 51 -4.03 -15.52 9.18
N ARG A 52 -5.32 -15.13 9.25
CA ARG A 52 -6.41 -15.77 8.48
C ARG A 52 -6.14 -15.86 6.98
N ASN A 53 -5.81 -14.75 6.32
CA ASN A 53 -5.57 -14.73 4.88
C ASN A 53 -4.28 -15.46 4.49
N ALA A 54 -3.30 -15.60 5.39
CA ALA A 54 -2.14 -16.45 5.17
C ALA A 54 -2.57 -17.93 5.09
N ASN A 55 -3.39 -18.39 6.03
CA ASN A 55 -3.91 -19.76 5.99
C ASN A 55 -4.76 -20.03 4.75
N LEU A 56 -5.62 -19.09 4.37
CA LEU A 56 -6.41 -19.22 3.14
C LEU A 56 -5.52 -19.27 1.90
N LEU A 57 -4.45 -18.48 1.84
CA LEU A 57 -3.51 -18.51 0.73
C LEU A 57 -2.85 -19.89 0.58
N LYS A 58 -2.39 -20.50 1.68
CA LYS A 58 -1.85 -21.88 1.67
C LYS A 58 -2.89 -22.87 1.15
N GLN A 59 -4.08 -22.88 1.75
CA GLN A 59 -5.15 -23.82 1.38
C GLN A 59 -5.58 -23.67 -0.09
N TYR A 60 -5.77 -22.43 -0.55
CA TYR A 60 -6.17 -22.15 -1.92
C TYR A 60 -5.08 -22.56 -2.92
N ALA A 61 -3.81 -22.29 -2.59
CA ALA A 61 -2.69 -22.70 -3.40
C ALA A 61 -2.59 -24.23 -3.50
N ASP A 62 -2.77 -24.97 -2.40
CA ASP A 62 -2.72 -26.43 -2.37
C ASP A 62 -3.85 -27.08 -3.18
N ILE A 63 -5.08 -26.58 -3.01
CA ILE A 63 -6.26 -27.03 -3.77
C ILE A 63 -6.04 -26.78 -5.26
N LEU A 64 -5.59 -25.58 -5.62
CA LEU A 64 -5.42 -25.22 -7.02
C LEU A 64 -4.22 -25.92 -7.66
N ALA A 65 -3.12 -26.13 -6.93
CA ALA A 65 -1.96 -26.87 -7.43
C ALA A 65 -2.32 -28.33 -7.74
N SER A 66 -3.23 -28.93 -6.97
CA SER A 66 -3.72 -30.29 -7.20
C SER A 66 -4.63 -30.39 -8.43
N THR A 67 -5.36 -29.31 -8.76
CA THR A 67 -6.32 -29.29 -9.88
C THR A 67 -5.74 -28.68 -11.16
N LYS A 68 -4.70 -27.85 -11.06
CA LYS A 68 -3.98 -27.20 -12.15
C LYS A 68 -2.45 -27.31 -11.95
N PRO A 69 -1.86 -28.48 -12.28
CA PRO A 69 -0.44 -28.73 -12.04
C PRO A 69 0.49 -27.82 -12.86
N ASP A 70 0.02 -27.29 -13.98
CA ASP A 70 0.75 -26.37 -14.87
C ASP A 70 1.14 -25.06 -14.18
N VAL A 71 0.33 -24.59 -13.23
CA VAL A 71 0.59 -23.38 -12.44
C VAL A 71 1.13 -23.68 -11.04
N ALA A 72 1.33 -24.94 -10.68
CA ALA A 72 1.77 -25.34 -9.34
C ALA A 72 3.06 -24.65 -8.86
N PRO A 73 4.12 -24.46 -9.67
CA PRO A 73 5.32 -23.74 -9.22
C PRO A 73 5.04 -22.29 -8.83
N LEU A 74 4.16 -21.61 -9.57
CA LEU A 74 3.73 -20.24 -9.25
C LEU A 74 2.90 -20.19 -7.97
N LEU A 75 2.02 -21.18 -7.76
CA LEU A 75 1.20 -21.28 -6.55
C LEU A 75 2.04 -21.56 -5.31
N GLN A 76 3.06 -22.41 -5.44
CA GLN A 76 4.05 -22.66 -4.39
C GLN A 76 4.79 -21.37 -4.05
N GLU A 77 5.19 -20.57 -5.05
CA GLU A 77 5.83 -19.28 -4.80
C GLU A 77 4.90 -18.29 -4.08
N LEU A 78 3.66 -18.13 -4.56
CA LEU A 78 2.66 -17.26 -3.91
C LEU A 78 2.35 -17.72 -2.48
N SER A 79 2.31 -19.02 -2.23
CA SER A 79 2.03 -19.56 -0.89
C SER A 79 3.08 -19.13 0.15
N LYS A 80 4.27 -18.70 -0.28
CA LYS A 80 5.30 -18.17 0.65
C LYS A 80 4.86 -16.86 1.30
N ASP A 81 3.98 -16.07 0.70
CA ASP A 81 3.42 -14.88 1.36
C ASP A 81 2.58 -15.21 2.60
N ALA A 82 2.25 -16.47 2.82
CA ALA A 82 1.62 -16.95 4.04
C ALA A 82 2.62 -17.31 5.16
N SER A 83 3.90 -16.96 5.03
CA SER A 83 4.94 -17.21 6.03
C SER A 83 5.97 -16.08 6.07
N SER A 84 6.93 -16.16 6.99
CA SER A 84 8.07 -15.25 7.08
C SER A 84 9.06 -15.34 5.90
N GLN A 85 8.80 -16.24 4.93
CA GLN A 85 9.56 -16.39 3.69
C GLN A 85 8.96 -15.60 2.52
N GLY A 86 7.78 -15.01 2.70
CA GLY A 86 7.11 -14.24 1.65
C GLY A 86 7.84 -12.96 1.27
N PRO A 87 7.80 -12.55 -0.02
CA PRO A 87 8.44 -11.30 -0.46
C PRO A 87 7.90 -10.06 0.26
N MET A 88 6.63 -10.03 0.66
CA MET A 88 6.08 -8.91 1.41
C MET A 88 6.70 -8.78 2.80
N TYR A 89 6.81 -9.89 3.54
CA TYR A 89 7.46 -9.90 4.86
C TYR A 89 8.96 -9.62 4.76
N ALA A 90 9.63 -10.22 3.78
CA ALA A 90 11.05 -9.95 3.50
C ALA A 90 11.30 -8.46 3.19
N SER A 91 10.39 -7.80 2.47
CA SER A 91 10.46 -6.36 2.20
C SER A 91 10.36 -5.53 3.49
N LEU A 92 9.50 -5.90 4.45
CA LEU A 92 9.43 -5.23 5.76
C LEU A 92 10.75 -5.36 6.54
N LYS A 93 11.33 -6.56 6.61
CA LYS A 93 12.63 -6.81 7.26
C LYS A 93 13.74 -5.95 6.65
N ARG A 94 13.85 -5.96 5.31
CA ARG A 94 14.86 -5.17 4.59
C ARG A 94 14.69 -3.67 4.84
N ARG A 95 13.47 -3.16 4.75
CA ARG A 95 13.17 -1.73 4.98
C ARG A 95 13.47 -1.30 6.41
N LEU A 96 13.22 -2.18 7.38
CA LEU A 96 13.57 -1.94 8.78
C LEU A 96 15.09 -1.87 9.00
N GLN A 97 15.86 -2.71 8.29
CA GLN A 97 17.32 -2.58 8.27
C GLN A 97 17.77 -1.27 7.62
N GLU A 98 17.16 -0.90 6.48
CA GLU A 98 17.44 0.37 5.78
C GLU A 98 17.10 1.60 6.63
N LEU A 99 16.11 1.51 7.54
CA LEU A 99 15.69 2.57 8.46
C LEU A 99 16.81 3.02 9.41
N GLY A 100 17.71 2.11 9.78
CA GLY A 100 18.84 2.41 10.66
C GLY A 100 19.94 3.27 10.01
N ASN A 101 19.84 3.56 8.70
CA ASN A 101 20.80 4.39 7.99
C ASN A 101 20.14 5.64 7.42
N GLU A 102 20.41 6.79 8.03
CA GLU A 102 19.87 8.11 7.67
C GLU A 102 20.14 8.49 6.21
N SER A 103 21.27 8.06 5.63
CA SER A 103 21.64 8.37 4.23
C SER A 103 20.68 7.78 3.18
N ASN A 104 19.82 6.84 3.56
CA ASN A 104 18.77 6.29 2.68
C ASN A 104 17.60 7.25 2.46
N PHE A 105 17.50 8.29 3.29
CA PHE A 105 16.40 9.24 3.36
C PHE A 105 16.84 10.63 2.91
N VAL A 106 15.89 11.41 2.38
CA VAL A 106 16.16 12.81 1.99
C VAL A 106 16.35 13.70 3.21
N ASP A 107 15.54 13.46 4.24
CA ASP A 107 15.49 14.21 5.49
C ASP A 107 14.91 13.32 6.61
N LEU A 108 14.94 13.86 7.84
CA LEU A 108 14.39 13.19 9.02
C LEU A 108 12.87 13.01 8.95
N ASP A 109 12.15 13.83 8.19
CA ASP A 109 10.71 13.68 8.03
C ASP A 109 10.39 12.41 7.23
N GLN A 110 11.09 12.18 6.13
CA GLN A 110 10.94 10.96 5.33
C GLN A 110 11.36 9.71 6.12
N GLN A 111 12.40 9.80 6.96
CA GLN A 111 12.81 8.69 7.83
C GLN A 111 11.77 8.39 8.89
N LEU A 112 11.20 9.42 9.53
CA LEU A 112 10.12 9.28 10.50
C LEU A 112 8.87 8.68 9.86
N ASP A 113 8.46 9.18 8.69
CA ASP A 113 7.34 8.64 7.94
C ASP A 113 7.55 7.13 7.63
N GLU A 114 8.75 6.72 7.25
CA GLU A 114 9.06 5.31 7.01
C GLU A 114 9.00 4.48 8.30
N ALA A 115 9.50 4.99 9.42
CA ALA A 115 9.41 4.30 10.71
C ALA A 115 7.95 4.07 11.13
N GLU A 116 7.09 5.09 10.98
CA GLU A 116 5.66 4.99 11.24
C GLU A 116 4.97 4.01 10.27
N ASN A 117 5.33 4.07 8.98
CA ASN A 117 4.80 3.18 7.97
C ASN A 117 5.15 1.71 8.24
N LEU A 118 6.38 1.41 8.65
CA LEU A 118 6.80 0.05 9.02
C LEU A 118 6.06 -0.46 10.24
N TYR A 119 5.90 0.38 11.28
CA TYR A 119 5.11 0.03 12.46
C TYR A 119 3.65 -0.27 12.12
N GLN A 120 3.03 0.49 11.21
CA GLN A 120 1.68 0.20 10.73
C GLN A 120 1.63 -1.03 9.82
N ALA A 121 2.55 -1.17 8.88
CA ALA A 121 2.59 -2.28 7.92
C ALA A 121 2.76 -3.64 8.61
N ALA A 122 3.42 -3.67 9.76
CA ALA A 122 3.62 -4.87 10.56
C ALA A 122 2.40 -5.22 11.44
N ASP A 123 1.34 -4.40 11.47
CA ASP A 123 0.12 -4.75 12.21
C ASP A 123 -0.55 -5.98 11.59
N PRO A 124 -0.84 -7.05 12.36
CA PRO A 124 -1.40 -8.28 11.81
C PRO A 124 -2.74 -8.11 11.08
N SER A 125 -3.57 -7.13 11.47
CA SER A 125 -4.85 -6.88 10.78
C SER A 125 -4.61 -6.20 9.43
N LEU A 126 -3.73 -5.20 9.38
CA LEU A 126 -3.34 -4.51 8.15
C LEU A 126 -2.59 -5.44 7.18
N TYR A 127 -1.78 -6.37 7.72
CA TYR A 127 -1.07 -7.37 6.95
C TYR A 127 -2.01 -8.45 6.44
N ASN A 128 -2.96 -8.91 7.25
CA ASN A 128 -4.02 -9.81 6.82
C ASN A 128 -4.77 -9.23 5.61
N ASP A 129 -5.17 -7.96 5.67
CA ASP A 129 -5.89 -7.33 4.56
C ASP A 129 -5.00 -7.16 3.32
N MET A 130 -3.70 -6.93 3.50
CA MET A 130 -2.74 -6.92 2.38
C MET A 130 -2.64 -8.27 1.68
N LEU A 131 -2.66 -9.38 2.44
CA LEU A 131 -2.67 -10.73 1.88
C LEU A 131 -3.94 -11.07 1.10
N SER A 132 -4.97 -10.21 1.11
CA SER A 132 -6.11 -10.43 0.23
C SER A 132 -5.74 -10.39 -1.25
N ASP A 133 -4.74 -9.59 -1.65
CA ASP A 133 -4.29 -9.53 -3.06
C ASP A 133 -3.78 -10.89 -3.57
N PRO A 134 -2.75 -11.53 -2.95
CA PRO A 134 -2.29 -12.85 -3.39
C PRO A 134 -3.38 -13.93 -3.26
N VAL A 135 -4.23 -13.91 -2.23
CA VAL A 135 -5.36 -14.85 -2.11
C VAL A 135 -6.32 -14.69 -3.30
N ASN A 136 -6.64 -13.45 -3.69
CA ASN A 136 -7.54 -13.17 -4.80
C ASN A 136 -6.94 -13.51 -6.16
N VAL A 137 -5.62 -13.45 -6.30
CA VAL A 137 -4.94 -13.99 -7.49
C VAL A 137 -5.18 -15.48 -7.63
N VAL A 138 -4.94 -16.26 -6.57
CA VAL A 138 -5.19 -17.70 -6.59
C VAL A 138 -6.68 -17.99 -6.83
N ALA A 139 -7.57 -17.23 -6.20
CA ALA A 139 -9.00 -17.34 -6.43
C ALA A 139 -9.39 -17.10 -7.89
N ASP A 140 -8.84 -16.07 -8.53
CA ASP A 140 -9.10 -15.78 -9.94
C ASP A 140 -8.53 -16.84 -10.89
N MET A 141 -7.37 -17.42 -10.55
CA MET A 141 -6.80 -18.53 -11.31
C MET A 141 -7.67 -19.79 -11.25
N SER A 142 -8.48 -19.95 -10.20
CA SER A 142 -9.41 -21.07 -10.08
C SER A 142 -10.60 -21.00 -11.07
N GLY A 143 -10.85 -19.85 -11.69
CA GLY A 143 -11.98 -19.66 -12.59
C GLY A 143 -13.34 -19.65 -11.88
N GLY A 144 -13.38 -19.20 -10.62
CA GLY A 144 -14.60 -19.08 -9.82
C GLY A 144 -14.88 -20.23 -8.85
N ALA A 145 -14.02 -21.26 -8.81
CA ALA A 145 -14.13 -22.36 -7.85
C ALA A 145 -13.76 -21.95 -6.41
N LEU A 146 -12.89 -20.95 -6.26
CA LEU A 146 -12.47 -20.39 -4.99
C LEU A 146 -13.00 -18.96 -4.85
N ALA A 147 -13.51 -18.62 -3.67
CA ALA A 147 -14.08 -17.31 -3.40
C ALA A 147 -12.99 -16.27 -3.12
N ARG A 148 -13.14 -15.07 -3.70
CA ARG A 148 -12.35 -13.90 -3.33
C ARG A 148 -12.59 -13.51 -1.87
N VAL A 149 -11.57 -12.93 -1.25
CA VAL A 149 -11.60 -12.41 0.13
C VAL A 149 -11.33 -10.92 0.13
N ASN A 150 -11.99 -10.21 1.05
CA ASN A 150 -11.84 -8.76 1.23
C ASN A 150 -12.07 -7.91 -0.05
N ALA A 151 -12.66 -8.50 -1.09
CA ALA A 151 -12.99 -7.88 -2.35
C ALA A 151 -14.32 -8.43 -2.88
N ILE A 152 -15.00 -7.67 -3.74
CA ILE A 152 -16.14 -8.18 -4.53
C ILE A 152 -15.66 -9.14 -5.62
N SER A 153 -16.61 -9.83 -6.27
CA SER A 153 -16.30 -10.73 -7.40
C SER A 153 -15.57 -10.00 -8.53
N ARG A 154 -14.81 -10.74 -9.34
CA ARG A 154 -14.03 -10.18 -10.45
C ARG A 154 -14.88 -9.41 -11.44
N GLU A 155 -16.03 -9.97 -11.78
CA GLU A 155 -16.96 -9.41 -12.75
C GLU A 155 -17.57 -8.11 -12.22
N ALA A 156 -17.93 -8.09 -10.93
CA ALA A 156 -18.47 -6.90 -10.27
C ALA A 156 -17.41 -5.79 -10.13
N ASP A 157 -16.16 -6.15 -9.86
CA ASP A 157 -15.02 -5.24 -9.76
C ASP A 157 -14.69 -4.56 -11.10
N ILE A 158 -14.65 -5.35 -12.18
CA ILE A 158 -14.48 -4.83 -13.55
C ILE A 158 -15.61 -3.86 -13.89
N LEU A 159 -16.86 -4.25 -13.64
CA LEU A 159 -18.04 -3.41 -13.93
C LEU A 159 -18.03 -2.12 -13.12
N ALA A 160 -17.73 -2.20 -11.82
CA ALA A 160 -17.75 -1.05 -10.91
C ALA A 160 -16.67 -0.01 -11.24
N ASN A 161 -15.54 -0.44 -11.78
CA ASN A 161 -14.41 0.44 -12.09
C ASN A 161 -14.31 0.85 -13.56
N GLY A 162 -15.18 0.32 -14.43
CA GLY A 162 -14.96 0.38 -15.88
C GLY A 162 -13.59 -0.18 -16.26
N GLY A 163 -13.17 -1.20 -15.51
CA GLY A 163 -11.84 -1.77 -15.58
C GLY A 163 -11.69 -2.73 -16.76
N GLU A 164 -10.48 -3.17 -16.97
CA GLU A 164 -10.16 -4.19 -17.95
C GLU A 164 -9.71 -5.48 -17.25
N ASP A 165 -9.98 -6.61 -17.89
CA ASP A 165 -9.42 -7.88 -17.45
C ASP A 165 -7.98 -8.07 -17.94
N PHE A 166 -7.01 -7.79 -17.06
CA PHE A 166 -5.59 -8.03 -17.31
C PHE A 166 -5.14 -9.48 -17.05
N GLY A 167 -6.05 -10.37 -16.65
CA GLY A 167 -5.74 -11.73 -16.25
C GLY A 167 -5.44 -11.87 -14.75
N ALA A 168 -5.24 -13.12 -14.34
CA ALA A 168 -4.89 -13.42 -12.97
C ALA A 168 -3.47 -12.91 -12.65
N GLY A 169 -3.31 -12.31 -11.47
CA GLY A 169 -2.07 -11.63 -11.07
C GLY A 169 -2.14 -10.10 -11.20
N SER A 170 -3.14 -9.57 -11.91
CA SER A 170 -3.29 -8.12 -12.11
C SER A 170 -3.38 -7.29 -10.83
N GLN A 171 -3.81 -7.90 -9.72
CA GLN A 171 -3.84 -7.31 -8.38
C GLN A 171 -2.45 -7.00 -7.83
N LEU A 172 -1.43 -7.78 -8.23
CA LEU A 172 -0.05 -7.63 -7.75
C LEU A 172 0.75 -6.62 -8.57
N VAL A 173 0.21 -6.18 -9.71
CA VAL A 173 0.86 -5.18 -10.57
C VAL A 173 0.99 -3.86 -9.82
N GLY A 174 2.18 -3.27 -9.89
CA GLY A 174 2.54 -2.06 -9.18
C GLY A 174 3.08 -2.29 -7.76
N ASN A 175 2.94 -3.49 -7.20
CA ASN A 175 3.51 -3.84 -5.90
C ASN A 175 4.99 -4.28 -6.05
N PRO A 176 5.94 -3.53 -5.47
CA PRO A 176 7.37 -3.76 -5.68
C PRO A 176 7.90 -5.05 -5.05
N ALA A 177 7.09 -5.78 -4.28
CA ALA A 177 7.44 -7.12 -3.81
C ALA A 177 7.44 -8.16 -4.94
N TYR A 178 6.66 -7.94 -6.02
CA TYR A 178 6.45 -8.93 -7.09
C TYR A 178 7.04 -8.52 -8.44
N GLY A 179 7.48 -7.27 -8.59
CA GLY A 179 8.00 -6.78 -9.85
C GLY A 179 8.34 -5.29 -9.85
N SER A 180 8.60 -4.75 -11.03
CA SER A 180 8.84 -3.32 -11.20
C SER A 180 8.40 -2.82 -12.58
N TRP A 181 8.15 -1.50 -12.65
CA TRP A 181 7.94 -0.83 -13.93
C TRP A 181 9.27 -0.64 -14.66
N GLN A 182 9.39 -1.22 -15.84
CA GLN A 182 10.52 -1.05 -16.75
C GLN A 182 10.10 -0.21 -17.95
N THR A 183 11.03 0.56 -18.52
CA THR A 183 10.77 1.36 -19.73
C THR A 183 11.46 0.71 -20.92
N GLY A 184 10.69 0.37 -21.94
CA GLY A 184 11.20 -0.20 -23.19
C GLY A 184 11.85 0.85 -24.09
N SER A 185 12.49 0.38 -25.17
CA SER A 185 13.12 1.25 -26.18
C SER A 185 12.13 2.19 -26.87
N ASN A 186 10.85 1.81 -26.94
CA ASN A 186 9.76 2.62 -27.45
C ASN A 186 9.26 3.71 -26.47
N GLY A 187 9.91 3.86 -25.30
CA GLY A 187 9.54 4.82 -24.27
C GLY A 187 8.32 4.44 -23.43
N MET A 188 7.63 3.35 -23.76
CA MET A 188 6.48 2.85 -23.00
C MET A 188 6.97 2.10 -21.76
N SER A 189 6.28 2.29 -20.64
CA SER A 189 6.58 1.56 -19.41
C SER A 189 5.67 0.34 -19.27
N PHE A 190 6.23 -0.80 -18.91
CA PHE A 190 5.53 -2.06 -18.72
C PHE A 190 5.92 -2.72 -17.39
N TRP A 191 5.03 -3.55 -16.86
CA TRP A 191 5.29 -4.30 -15.64
C TRP A 191 6.15 -5.52 -15.92
N ALA A 192 7.26 -5.64 -15.21
CA ALA A 192 8.17 -6.77 -15.25
C ALA A 192 8.15 -7.51 -13.91
N TRP A 193 7.78 -8.79 -13.95
CA TRP A 193 7.74 -9.67 -12.79
C TRP A 193 9.14 -10.11 -12.36
N TYR A 194 9.32 -10.36 -11.06
CA TYR A 194 10.59 -10.87 -10.52
C TYR A 194 10.65 -12.39 -10.45
N GLY A 195 11.79 -12.97 -10.85
CA GLY A 195 12.12 -14.38 -10.62
C GLY A 195 11.01 -15.34 -11.03
N MET A 196 10.53 -16.16 -10.09
CA MET A 196 9.47 -17.15 -10.32
C MET A 196 8.11 -16.53 -10.67
N TYR A 197 7.86 -15.26 -10.28
CA TYR A 197 6.65 -14.54 -10.69
C TYR A 197 6.61 -14.22 -12.19
N SER A 198 7.71 -14.41 -12.92
CA SER A 198 7.73 -14.31 -14.39
C SER A 198 6.72 -15.24 -15.07
N MET A 199 6.31 -16.32 -14.42
CA MET A 199 5.25 -17.22 -14.88
C MET A 199 3.90 -16.52 -15.04
N PHE A 200 3.64 -15.42 -14.32
CA PHE A 200 2.45 -14.60 -14.55
C PHE A 200 2.38 -14.06 -15.98
N SER A 201 3.50 -13.92 -16.68
CA SER A 201 3.53 -13.45 -18.09
C SER A 201 2.67 -14.32 -19.02
N ASN A 202 2.47 -15.60 -18.67
CA ASN A 202 1.62 -16.53 -19.43
C ASN A 202 0.13 -16.46 -19.02
N LEU A 203 -0.15 -15.95 -17.82
CA LEU A 203 -1.50 -15.82 -17.27
C LEU A 203 -2.14 -14.46 -17.57
N VAL A 204 -1.30 -13.44 -17.77
CA VAL A 204 -1.70 -12.12 -18.25
C VAL A 204 -1.80 -12.14 -19.77
N ARG A 205 -2.73 -11.37 -20.33
CA ARG A 205 -2.98 -11.32 -21.79
C ARG A 205 -1.97 -10.43 -22.53
N GLY A 206 -0.67 -10.68 -22.31
CA GLY A 206 0.45 -9.90 -22.83
C GLY A 206 1.02 -8.86 -21.85
N PRO A 207 2.02 -8.07 -22.28
CA PRO A 207 2.67 -7.08 -21.43
C PRO A 207 1.68 -6.05 -20.86
N ILE A 208 1.72 -5.85 -19.54
CA ILE A 208 0.88 -4.88 -18.86
C ILE A 208 1.56 -3.52 -18.93
N TYR A 209 1.11 -2.67 -19.86
CA TYR A 209 1.61 -1.30 -19.99
C TYR A 209 1.03 -0.38 -18.92
N TYR A 210 1.88 0.48 -18.38
CA TYR A 210 1.58 1.36 -17.24
C TYR A 210 0.41 2.30 -17.52
N ASP A 211 0.32 2.85 -18.73
CA ASP A 211 -0.73 3.78 -19.12
C ASP A 211 -2.11 3.12 -19.21
N ARG A 212 -2.18 1.95 -19.86
CA ARG A 212 -3.40 1.14 -19.96
C ARG A 212 -3.83 0.63 -18.60
N TRP A 213 -2.89 0.06 -17.82
CA TRP A 213 -3.16 -0.42 -16.48
C TRP A 213 -3.61 0.71 -15.55
N SER A 214 -2.94 1.88 -15.60
CA SER A 214 -3.25 3.00 -14.70
C SER A 214 -4.72 3.42 -14.81
N SER A 215 -5.21 3.56 -16.04
CA SER A 215 -6.57 4.00 -16.31
C SER A 215 -7.62 2.91 -16.07
N ARG A 216 -7.28 1.63 -16.32
CA ARG A 216 -8.24 0.51 -16.37
C ARG A 216 -8.04 -0.58 -15.30
N ARG A 217 -7.17 -0.36 -14.31
CA ARG A 217 -6.96 -1.34 -13.24
C ARG A 217 -8.21 -1.52 -12.37
N ASN A 218 -8.33 -2.73 -11.85
CA ASN A 218 -9.33 -3.11 -10.86
C ASN A 218 -8.83 -2.83 -9.43
N TYR A 219 -9.66 -3.16 -8.44
CA TYR A 219 -9.29 -3.05 -7.03
C TYR A 219 -8.12 -3.98 -6.67
N SER A 220 -7.21 -3.45 -5.87
CA SER A 220 -6.21 -4.23 -5.14
C SER A 220 -5.93 -3.51 -3.83
N TYR A 221 -5.81 -4.26 -2.74
CA TYR A 221 -5.53 -3.68 -1.45
C TYR A 221 -4.27 -2.83 -1.48
N TYR A 222 -3.19 -3.33 -2.08
CA TYR A 222 -1.93 -2.60 -2.18
C TYR A 222 -2.14 -1.25 -2.88
N ASN A 223 -2.71 -1.20 -4.10
CA ASN A 223 -2.77 0.05 -4.85
C ASN A 223 -3.77 1.06 -4.27
N ASP A 224 -4.82 0.58 -3.61
CA ASP A 224 -5.96 1.41 -3.19
C ASP A 224 -5.94 1.79 -1.71
N VAL A 225 -5.25 1.02 -0.86
CA VAL A 225 -5.23 1.19 0.61
C VAL A 225 -3.82 1.11 1.19
N GLY A 226 -3.02 0.13 0.75
CA GLY A 226 -1.77 -0.27 1.41
C GLY A 226 -0.51 0.40 0.89
N ARG A 227 -0.54 1.06 -0.27
CA ARG A 227 0.68 1.43 -1.03
C ARG A 227 1.72 2.13 -0.18
N TYR A 228 1.32 3.15 0.57
CA TYR A 228 2.24 3.96 1.36
C TYR A 228 2.90 3.17 2.51
N ARG A 229 2.23 2.14 3.04
CA ARG A 229 2.76 1.27 4.09
C ARG A 229 3.75 0.25 3.54
N TYR A 230 3.51 -0.26 2.33
CA TYR A 230 4.25 -1.38 1.74
C TYR A 230 5.25 -0.99 0.64
N THR A 231 5.40 0.31 0.36
CA THR A 231 6.37 0.84 -0.60
C THR A 231 7.47 1.59 0.13
N SER A 232 8.73 1.23 -0.06
CA SER A 232 9.83 2.00 0.53
C SER A 232 9.97 3.37 -0.14
N PRO A 233 10.59 4.37 0.52
CA PRO A 233 10.79 5.69 -0.06
C PRO A 233 11.52 5.66 -1.41
N LYS A 234 12.52 4.78 -1.54
CA LYS A 234 13.24 4.55 -2.80
C LYS A 234 12.30 4.03 -3.90
N GLN A 235 11.46 3.04 -3.59
CA GLN A 235 10.49 2.49 -4.54
C GLN A 235 9.41 3.52 -4.92
N ALA A 236 8.95 4.33 -3.96
CA ALA A 236 7.99 5.39 -4.20
C ALA A 236 8.54 6.44 -5.17
N ARG A 237 9.82 6.83 -5.03
CA ARG A 237 10.51 7.70 -6.00
C ARG A 237 10.53 7.10 -7.40
N THR A 238 10.87 5.81 -7.55
CA THR A 238 10.86 5.14 -8.86
C THR A 238 9.47 5.11 -9.48
N GLN A 239 8.43 4.80 -8.71
CA GLN A 239 7.05 4.81 -9.21
C GLN A 239 6.59 6.22 -9.62
N ASN A 240 6.99 7.26 -8.87
CA ASN A 240 6.71 8.65 -9.22
C ASN A 240 7.45 9.05 -10.51
N GLN A 241 8.68 8.59 -10.74
CA GLN A 241 9.40 8.82 -11.99
C GLN A 241 8.69 8.18 -13.19
N THR A 242 8.18 6.95 -13.04
CA THR A 242 7.36 6.30 -14.08
C THR A 242 6.13 7.12 -14.38
N PHE A 243 5.41 7.58 -13.34
CA PHE A 243 4.25 8.46 -13.50
C PHE A 243 4.59 9.75 -14.26
N GLU A 244 5.61 10.50 -13.81
CA GLU A 244 5.99 11.77 -14.42
C GLU A 244 6.46 11.61 -15.87
N ARG A 245 7.14 10.50 -16.19
CA ARG A 245 7.52 10.17 -17.57
C ARG A 245 6.29 9.94 -18.45
N THR A 246 5.37 9.08 -18.02
CA THR A 246 4.15 8.80 -18.78
C THR A 246 3.28 10.06 -18.91
N LYS A 247 3.16 10.86 -17.85
CA LYS A 247 2.46 12.14 -17.88
C LYS A 247 3.06 13.10 -18.91
N LYS A 248 4.38 13.25 -18.95
CA LYS A 248 5.06 14.07 -19.97
C LYS A 248 4.81 13.55 -21.39
N GLN A 249 4.81 12.24 -21.59
CA GLN A 249 4.53 11.63 -22.90
C GLN A 249 3.09 11.91 -23.36
N PHE A 250 2.11 11.77 -22.47
CA PHE A 250 0.70 12.04 -22.79
C PHE A 250 0.47 13.53 -23.05
N ASN A 251 1.06 14.42 -22.25
CA ASN A 251 0.96 15.86 -22.46
C ASN A 251 1.52 16.29 -23.82
N ARG A 252 2.61 15.67 -24.29
CA ARG A 252 3.15 15.90 -25.65
C ARG A 252 2.21 15.47 -26.77
N GLN A 253 1.30 14.54 -26.50
CA GLN A 253 0.25 14.10 -27.42
C GLN A 253 -1.06 14.90 -27.25
N GLY A 254 -1.07 15.95 -26.44
CA GLY A 254 -2.28 16.71 -26.12
C GLY A 254 -3.28 15.96 -25.24
N LYS A 255 -2.88 14.87 -24.58
CA LYS A 255 -3.73 14.05 -23.70
C LYS A 255 -3.38 14.30 -22.24
N GLN A 256 -4.39 14.24 -21.37
CA GLN A 256 -4.17 14.24 -19.92
C GLN A 256 -3.88 12.81 -19.44
N PHE A 257 -3.00 12.67 -18.45
CA PHE A 257 -2.73 11.41 -17.77
C PHE A 257 -2.73 11.61 -16.26
N ASP A 258 -3.66 10.94 -15.59
CA ASP A 258 -3.80 10.96 -14.14
C ASP A 258 -3.03 9.81 -13.50
N SER A 259 -2.60 10.01 -12.25
CA SER A 259 -1.90 8.97 -11.50
C SER A 259 -2.82 7.79 -11.21
N PRO A 260 -2.33 6.54 -11.33
CA PRO A 260 -3.12 5.35 -10.95
C PRO A 260 -3.53 5.32 -9.48
N TYR A 261 -2.87 6.16 -8.66
CA TYR A 261 -3.08 6.27 -7.23
C TYR A 261 -3.86 7.54 -6.85
N ALA A 262 -4.28 8.36 -7.81
CA ALA A 262 -5.03 9.58 -7.51
C ALA A 262 -6.44 9.29 -6.97
N LYS A 263 -7.01 8.14 -7.33
CA LYS A 263 -8.35 7.70 -6.90
C LYS A 263 -8.29 6.22 -6.55
N SER A 264 -8.88 5.87 -5.40
CA SER A 264 -9.09 4.47 -5.02
C SER A 264 -10.20 3.86 -5.86
N ARG A 265 -10.00 2.62 -6.28
CA ARG A 265 -10.98 1.78 -6.97
C ARG A 265 -12.03 1.28 -5.99
N SER A 266 -13.26 1.11 -6.50
CA SER A 266 -14.32 0.44 -5.75
C SER A 266 -14.08 -1.05 -5.77
N GLY A 267 -14.40 -1.77 -4.69
CA GLY A 267 -14.29 -3.23 -4.71
C GLY A 267 -13.88 -3.85 -3.39
N SER A 268 -13.30 -3.08 -2.47
CA SER A 268 -12.99 -3.54 -1.12
C SER A 268 -14.25 -3.99 -0.38
N THR A 269 -14.19 -5.15 0.28
CA THR A 269 -15.21 -5.63 1.23
C THR A 269 -14.54 -6.05 2.52
N SER A 270 -15.25 -5.98 3.65
CA SER A 270 -14.80 -6.56 4.93
C SER A 270 -13.37 -6.18 5.36
N LEU A 271 -12.88 -4.99 5.00
CA LEU A 271 -11.59 -4.48 5.46
C LEU A 271 -11.62 -4.27 6.98
N SER A 272 -10.48 -4.49 7.63
CA SER A 272 -10.28 -4.14 9.03
C SER A 272 -10.56 -2.65 9.25
N ARG A 273 -10.92 -2.30 10.50
CA ARG A 273 -11.18 -0.89 10.87
C ARG A 273 -9.94 -0.03 10.64
N GLN A 274 -8.75 -0.61 10.87
CA GLN A 274 -7.45 -0.02 10.65
C GLN A 274 -7.26 0.33 9.17
N SER A 275 -7.56 -0.60 8.25
CA SER A 275 -7.50 -0.34 6.82
C SER A 275 -8.54 0.69 6.37
N ALA A 276 -9.76 0.62 6.90
CA ALA A 276 -10.85 1.56 6.56
C ALA A 276 -10.61 2.99 7.04
N SER A 277 -9.83 3.18 8.12
CA SER A 277 -9.50 4.51 8.68
C SER A 277 -8.39 5.25 7.94
N THR A 278 -7.82 4.66 6.89
CA THR A 278 -6.68 5.22 6.15
C THR A 278 -7.07 6.53 5.42
N PRO A 279 -6.25 7.60 5.46
CA PRO A 279 -6.49 8.82 4.69
C PRO A 279 -6.58 8.51 3.19
N LYS A 280 -7.57 9.07 2.49
CA LYS A 280 -7.73 8.89 1.05
C LYS A 280 -6.48 9.35 0.29
N ALA A 281 -6.10 8.63 -0.76
CA ALA A 281 -4.88 8.83 -1.56
C ALA A 281 -4.65 10.26 -2.11
N SER A 282 -5.65 11.15 -2.07
CA SER A 282 -5.53 12.58 -2.36
C SER A 282 -4.67 13.38 -1.35
N THR A 283 -4.25 12.78 -0.23
CA THR A 283 -3.45 13.46 0.80
C THR A 283 -1.95 13.17 0.73
N THR A 284 -1.51 12.13 0.01
CA THR A 284 -0.08 11.77 -0.15
C THR A 284 0.72 12.72 -1.06
N GLY A 285 0.10 13.76 -1.63
CA GLY A 285 0.74 14.75 -2.50
C GLY A 285 0.76 16.19 -1.98
N ARG A 286 0.25 16.46 -0.78
CA ARG A 286 0.29 17.78 -0.12
C ARG A 286 0.80 17.62 1.31
N ALA A 287 2.06 17.22 1.44
CA ALA A 287 2.82 17.47 2.66
C ALA A 287 3.32 18.93 2.63
N THR A 288 2.40 19.88 2.70
CA THR A 288 2.66 21.24 3.15
C THR A 288 1.57 21.60 4.13
N GLY A 289 1.87 21.43 5.42
CA GLY A 289 1.03 21.89 6.52
C GLY A 289 0.12 20.81 7.14
N GLY A 290 0.68 20.06 8.08
CA GLY A 290 0.00 19.55 9.27
C GLY A 290 -1.36 18.86 9.11
N SER A 291 -1.35 17.53 8.98
CA SER A 291 -2.40 16.71 9.58
C SER A 291 -1.76 15.59 10.40
N LYS A 292 -1.35 15.95 11.61
CA LYS A 292 -0.88 15.01 12.62
C LYS A 292 -1.97 13.99 12.92
N PHE A 293 -1.54 12.74 13.04
CA PHE A 293 -2.16 11.65 13.78
C PHE A 293 -3.11 12.17 14.88
N ARG A 294 -4.42 12.15 14.64
CA ARG A 294 -5.41 12.41 15.69
C ARG A 294 -5.69 11.09 16.39
N SER A 295 -5.07 10.91 17.55
CA SER A 295 -5.44 9.87 18.50
C SER A 295 -6.92 9.98 18.86
N ASN A 296 -7.63 8.85 18.78
CA ASN A 296 -9.02 8.72 19.21
C ASN A 296 -9.09 8.82 20.74
N TYR A 297 -9.08 10.03 21.28
CA TYR A 297 -9.52 10.31 22.63
C TYR A 297 -10.16 11.69 22.74
N SER A 298 -11.39 11.80 22.24
CA SER A 298 -12.39 12.64 22.89
C SER A 298 -13.79 12.17 22.48
N LYS A 299 -14.58 11.86 23.50
CA LYS A 299 -16.02 11.66 23.41
C LYS A 299 -16.65 12.93 22.84
N ASN A 300 -17.45 12.81 21.77
CA ASN A 300 -18.83 13.28 21.82
C ASN A 300 -19.66 12.61 20.74
N SER A 301 -20.70 11.91 21.17
CA SER A 301 -21.81 11.46 20.35
C SER A 301 -22.42 12.64 19.61
N ASN A 302 -22.54 12.55 18.28
CA ASN A 302 -23.70 13.11 17.60
C ASN A 302 -23.95 12.40 16.26
N PHE A 303 -25.09 11.72 16.25
CA PHE A 303 -25.74 11.07 15.14
C PHE A 303 -26.21 12.11 14.09
N ARG A 304 -26.19 11.68 12.81
CA ARG A 304 -26.97 12.17 11.65
C ARG A 304 -26.55 13.52 11.01
N ASN A 305 -26.30 13.50 9.69
CA ASN A 305 -27.40 13.63 8.73
C ASN A 305 -26.96 13.27 7.29
N SER A 306 -27.79 12.46 6.64
CA SER A 306 -27.75 12.07 5.22
C SER A 306 -28.41 13.13 4.34
N SER A 307 -27.80 13.48 3.21
CA SER A 307 -28.47 14.26 2.15
C SER A 307 -28.61 13.44 0.86
N SER A 308 -29.66 12.63 0.79
CA SER A 308 -30.25 12.20 -0.47
C SER A 308 -31.13 13.33 -1.02
N ARG A 309 -30.78 13.91 -2.17
CA ARG A 309 -31.67 14.79 -2.94
C ARG A 309 -32.17 14.03 -4.17
N THR A 310 -33.38 13.50 -4.07
CA THR A 310 -34.19 13.08 -5.21
C THR A 310 -35.61 13.58 -4.97
N THR A 311 -36.01 14.63 -5.68
CA THR A 311 -37.42 15.03 -5.83
C THR A 311 -37.61 15.64 -7.21
N ARG A 312 -38.17 14.89 -8.14
CA ARG A 312 -38.89 15.44 -9.31
C ARG A 312 -40.36 15.15 -9.09
N SER A 313 -41.12 16.24 -8.98
CA SER A 313 -42.55 16.32 -8.70
C SER A 313 -43.40 15.95 -9.92
N VAL A 314 -44.41 15.11 -9.72
CA VAL A 314 -45.54 14.91 -10.64
C VAL A 314 -46.61 15.94 -10.29
N ARG A 315 -46.97 16.81 -11.23
CA ARG A 315 -48.03 17.82 -11.07
C ARG A 315 -49.26 17.35 -11.86
N ARG A 316 -50.35 17.04 -11.16
CA ARG A 316 -51.67 16.74 -11.73
C ARG A 316 -52.68 17.71 -11.12
N GLY A 317 -53.55 18.30 -11.96
CA GLY A 317 -54.80 18.93 -11.52
C GLY A 317 -55.07 20.33 -12.07
N LYS A 318 -55.65 20.43 -13.27
CA LYS A 318 -57.06 20.73 -13.49
C LYS A 318 -57.46 20.21 -14.88
#